data_AF-A0A496A109-F1
#
_entry.id   AF-A0A496A109-F1
#
_cell.length_a   1.000
_cell.length_b   1.000
_cell.length_c   1.000
_cell.angle_alpha   90.00
_cell.angle_beta   90.00
_cell.angle_gamma   90.00
#
_symmetry.space_group_name_H-M   'P 1'
#
loop_
_entity.id
_entity.type
_entity.pdbx_description
1 polymer ?
#
loop_
_entity_poly.entity_id
_entity_poly.type
_entity_poly.pdbx_seq_one_letter_code
_entity_poly.pdbx_strand_id
1 'polypeptide(L)'
;MRAVVLSDNRNIAFLNENFINTWVSNFELERTPNKKAYMAVRREQGYKPLDRMHPLAQGIMKGWKKNSPSDSLILSPDLELMGRMPVNDLLGSSMIRDYLTFLKESLDGKLPGLVEEALHNPGAVPIGGLNVVLTPQKPEQESLSIFRTPEPGYQDYTVIEIDATAFEKGGVLTIDISVGHAEAAGSFDLFADDSKLPTQGAPQNALASAWGISPGETNRIIYTFDRGQSFRFGATGDWFSEKGSINAFLATISVEPVPKEEAEH
;
A
#
# COMPACT_ATOMS: atom_id res chain seq x y z
N MET A 1 24.74 -2.54 1.27
CA MET A 1 24.41 -2.18 -0.12
C MET A 1 23.85 -0.77 -0.07
N ARG A 2 24.56 0.22 -0.61
CA ARG A 2 24.08 1.61 -0.58
C ARG A 2 22.82 1.67 -1.43
N ALA A 3 21.71 1.96 -0.78
CA ALA A 3 20.42 2.14 -1.41
C ALA A 3 20.47 3.40 -2.27
N VAL A 4 20.83 3.25 -3.54
CA VAL A 4 20.81 4.35 -4.53
C VAL A 4 19.36 4.83 -4.80
N VAL A 5 18.35 4.03 -4.43
CA VAL A 5 16.93 4.39 -4.49
C VAL A 5 16.48 5.17 -3.24
N LEU A 6 17.15 4.99 -2.10
CA LEU A 6 16.91 5.73 -0.87
C LEU A 6 17.85 6.93 -0.72
N SER A 7 18.65 7.30 -1.72
CA SER A 7 19.46 8.52 -1.65
C SER A 7 18.68 9.78 -2.07
N ASP A 8 17.41 9.64 -2.49
CA ASP A 8 16.51 10.79 -2.60
C ASP A 8 15.96 11.14 -1.22
N ASN A 9 16.34 12.32 -0.72
CA ASN A 9 15.93 12.82 0.60
C ASN A 9 14.40 12.85 0.78
N ARG A 10 13.62 12.96 -0.29
CA ARG A 10 12.15 12.98 -0.24
C ARG A 10 11.59 11.59 0.05
N ASN A 11 12.16 10.55 -0.55
CA ASN A 11 11.79 9.17 -0.24
C ASN A 11 12.18 8.80 1.19
N ILE A 12 13.33 9.29 1.67
CA ILE A 12 13.74 9.11 3.07
C ILE A 12 12.75 9.80 4.01
N ALA A 13 12.36 11.05 3.73
CA ALA A 13 11.43 11.81 4.55
C ALA A 13 10.06 11.13 4.61
N PHE A 14 9.47 10.80 3.45
CA PHE A 14 8.21 10.08 3.38
C PHE A 14 8.24 8.76 4.13
N LEU A 15 9.32 7.97 3.94
CA LEU A 15 9.47 6.72 4.65
C LEU A 15 9.59 6.92 6.16
N ASN A 16 10.34 7.92 6.63
CA ASN A 16 10.47 8.20 8.07
C ASN A 16 9.18 8.75 8.70
N GLU A 17 8.35 9.45 7.93
CA GLU A 17 7.08 10.01 8.40
C GLU A 17 5.98 8.95 8.49
N ASN A 18 5.99 7.97 7.59
CA ASN A 18 4.89 7.01 7.43
C ASN A 18 5.25 5.59 7.86
N PHE A 19 6.55 5.27 7.95
CA PHE A 19 7.03 3.93 8.24
C PHE A 19 8.22 3.97 9.22
N ILE A 20 8.35 2.94 10.04
CA ILE A 20 9.57 2.77 10.83
C ILE A 20 10.61 2.08 9.95
N ASN A 21 11.45 2.87 9.28
CA ASN A 21 12.60 2.34 8.55
C ASN A 21 13.79 2.18 9.51
N THR A 22 14.04 0.94 9.96
CA THR A 22 15.09 0.64 10.92
C THR A 22 16.07 -0.40 10.41
N TRP A 23 17.33 -0.28 10.83
CA TRP A 23 18.39 -1.23 10.53
C TRP A 23 18.84 -1.88 11.84
N VAL A 24 18.55 -3.18 11.99
CA VAL A 24 19.05 -3.93 13.13
C VAL A 24 20.24 -4.76 12.70
N SER A 25 21.38 -4.49 13.34
CA SER A 25 22.60 -5.24 13.10
C SER A 25 22.42 -6.71 13.49
N ASN A 26 22.92 -7.60 12.63
CA ASN A 26 22.95 -9.03 12.94
C ASN A 26 23.73 -9.37 14.22
N PHE A 27 24.65 -8.50 14.66
CA PHE A 27 25.39 -8.66 15.91
C PHE A 27 24.47 -8.47 17.12
N GLU A 28 23.68 -7.40 17.15
CA GLU A 28 22.68 -7.12 18.21
C GLU A 28 21.70 -8.28 18.38
N LEU A 29 21.37 -8.91 17.27
CA LEU A 29 20.44 -10.01 17.19
C LEU A 29 21.09 -11.39 17.43
N GLU A 30 22.42 -11.44 17.54
CA GLU A 30 23.18 -12.65 17.89
C GLU A 30 22.85 -13.88 17.02
N ARG A 31 22.62 -13.63 15.73
CA ARG A 31 22.03 -14.59 14.80
C ARG A 31 22.86 -15.86 14.54
N THR A 32 24.13 -15.87 14.94
CA THR A 32 25.06 -17.01 14.77
C THR A 32 25.90 -17.21 16.03
N PRO A 33 26.47 -18.40 16.26
CA PRO A 33 27.35 -18.66 17.41
C PRO A 33 28.50 -17.65 17.54
N ASN A 34 29.14 -17.29 16.43
CA ASN A 34 30.24 -16.31 16.43
C ASN A 34 29.75 -14.92 16.88
N LYS A 35 28.55 -14.50 16.44
CA LYS A 35 27.94 -13.23 16.85
C LYS A 35 27.53 -13.24 18.33
N LYS A 36 27.04 -14.38 18.85
CA LYS A 36 26.78 -14.57 20.29
C LYS A 36 28.05 -14.38 21.12
N ALA A 37 29.13 -15.04 20.73
CA ALA A 37 30.42 -14.93 21.41
C ALA A 37 30.95 -13.47 21.39
N TYR A 38 30.84 -12.80 20.25
CA TYR A 38 31.20 -11.39 20.12
C TYR A 38 30.40 -10.48 21.07
N MET A 39 29.08 -10.67 21.15
CA MET A 39 28.23 -9.87 22.03
C MET A 39 28.44 -10.18 23.50
N ALA A 40 28.79 -11.42 23.86
CA ALA A 40 29.17 -11.78 25.23
C ALA A 40 30.37 -10.94 25.73
N VAL A 41 31.44 -10.85 24.91
CA VAL A 41 32.61 -10.00 25.22
C VAL A 41 32.21 -8.53 25.36
N ARG A 42 31.31 -8.03 24.50
CA ARG A 42 30.85 -6.64 24.60
C ARG A 42 30.03 -6.36 25.86
N ARG A 43 29.21 -7.31 26.31
CA ARG A 43 28.47 -7.18 27.58
C ARG A 43 29.40 -7.06 28.78
N GLU A 44 30.49 -7.84 28.81
CA GLU A 44 31.53 -7.73 29.84
C GLU A 44 32.19 -6.34 29.84
N GLN A 45 32.24 -5.68 28.69
CA GLN A 45 32.73 -4.30 28.52
C GLN A 45 31.67 -3.22 28.82
N GLY A 46 30.51 -3.59 29.39
CA GLY A 46 29.45 -2.65 29.75
C GLY A 46 28.54 -2.23 28.60
N TYR A 47 28.61 -2.90 27.45
CA TYR A 47 27.68 -2.67 26.34
C TYR A 47 26.26 -3.09 26.72
N LYS A 48 25.27 -2.23 26.44
CA LYS A 48 23.84 -2.54 26.62
C LYS A 48 23.29 -3.12 25.31
N PRO A 49 22.99 -4.43 25.24
CA PRO A 49 22.46 -5.04 24.03
C PRO A 49 21.01 -4.61 23.78
N LEU A 50 20.58 -4.74 22.52
CA LEU A 50 19.16 -4.71 22.18
C LEU A 50 18.36 -5.66 23.08
N ASP A 51 17.23 -5.19 23.61
CA ASP A 51 16.29 -6.07 24.30
C ASP A 51 15.60 -6.97 23.28
N ARG A 52 16.04 -8.22 23.24
CA ARG A 52 15.51 -9.23 22.33
C ARG A 52 14.11 -9.69 22.72
N MET A 53 13.66 -9.41 23.94
CA MET A 53 12.29 -9.72 24.37
C MET A 53 11.29 -8.64 23.96
N HIS A 54 11.76 -7.49 23.49
CA HIS A 54 10.89 -6.44 22.98
C HIS A 54 10.05 -6.96 21.79
N PRO A 55 8.74 -6.65 21.71
CA PRO A 55 7.86 -7.14 20.64
C PRO A 55 8.38 -6.88 19.23
N LEU A 56 8.95 -5.69 18.97
CA LEU A 56 9.57 -5.36 17.68
C LEU A 56 10.78 -6.28 17.37
N ALA A 57 11.63 -6.56 18.36
CA ALA A 57 12.78 -7.44 18.17
C ALA A 57 12.32 -8.88 17.87
N GLN A 58 11.25 -9.35 18.52
CA GLN A 58 10.65 -10.66 18.24
C GLN A 58 10.04 -10.73 16.82
N GLY A 59 9.34 -9.67 16.38
CA GLY A 59 8.83 -9.56 15.00
C GLY A 59 9.94 -9.65 13.96
N ILE A 60 11.04 -8.93 14.18
CA ILE A 60 12.24 -8.98 13.32
C ILE A 60 12.87 -10.38 13.34
N MET A 61 13.00 -10.99 14.52
CA MET A 61 13.57 -12.33 14.71
C MET A 61 12.78 -13.42 13.99
N LYS A 62 11.44 -13.32 13.98
CA LYS A 62 10.55 -14.23 13.27
C LYS A 62 10.80 -14.22 11.76
N GLY A 63 11.20 -13.08 11.20
CA GLY A 63 11.43 -12.90 9.77
C GLY A 63 12.80 -13.33 9.26
N TRP A 64 13.65 -13.96 10.07
CA TRP A 64 14.99 -14.32 9.59
C TRP A 64 14.98 -15.47 8.60
N LYS A 65 15.70 -15.30 7.48
CA LYS A 65 16.06 -16.43 6.62
C LYS A 65 17.42 -17.01 6.98
N LYS A 66 17.49 -18.30 7.28
CA LYS A 66 18.78 -18.97 7.56
C LYS A 66 19.79 -18.69 6.43
N ASN A 67 21.03 -18.37 6.79
CA ASN A 67 22.14 -18.04 5.88
C ASN A 67 21.99 -16.76 5.04
N SER A 68 20.93 -15.96 5.24
CA SER A 68 20.84 -14.62 4.64
C SER A 68 21.72 -13.62 5.40
N PRO A 69 22.59 -12.84 4.72
CA PRO A 69 23.41 -11.83 5.37
C PRO A 69 22.62 -10.55 5.71
N SER A 70 21.50 -10.30 5.03
CA SER A 70 20.58 -9.18 5.29
C SER A 70 19.19 -9.54 4.80
N ASP A 71 18.17 -9.21 5.58
CA ASP A 71 16.77 -9.37 5.20
C ASP A 71 16.08 -8.01 5.24
N SER A 72 15.28 -7.72 4.21
CA SER A 72 14.27 -6.66 4.26
C SER A 72 12.98 -7.26 4.79
N LEU A 73 12.40 -6.65 5.82
CA LEU A 73 11.18 -7.13 6.46
C LEU A 73 10.14 -6.01 6.43
N ILE A 74 8.87 -6.37 6.30
CA ILE A 74 7.74 -5.46 6.55
C ILE A 74 6.99 -5.96 7.77
N LEU A 75 6.76 -5.04 8.72
CA LEU A 75 5.97 -5.28 9.91
C LEU A 75 4.73 -4.38 9.90
N SER A 76 3.60 -4.89 10.36
CA SER A 76 2.40 -4.09 10.62
C SER A 76 2.61 -3.17 11.84
N PRO A 77 1.71 -2.19 12.09
CA PRO A 77 1.71 -1.42 13.34
C PRO A 77 1.64 -2.30 14.60
N ASP A 78 0.95 -3.44 14.52
CA ASP A 78 0.86 -4.45 15.58
C ASP A 78 2.10 -5.38 15.64
N LEU A 79 3.15 -5.04 14.89
CA LEU A 79 4.44 -5.73 14.83
C LEU A 79 4.35 -7.15 14.24
N GLU A 80 3.31 -7.41 13.44
CA GLU A 80 3.15 -8.67 12.73
C GLU A 80 3.99 -8.67 11.45
N LEU A 81 4.63 -9.81 11.16
CA LEU A 81 5.46 -9.96 9.97
C LEU A 81 4.61 -10.10 8.70
N MET A 82 4.64 -9.09 7.85
CA MET A 82 3.85 -8.98 6.61
C MET A 82 4.63 -9.33 5.35
N GLY A 83 5.95 -9.41 5.43
CA GLY A 83 6.77 -9.79 4.29
C GLY A 83 8.24 -9.97 4.65
N ARG A 84 8.93 -10.83 3.90
CA ARG A 84 10.37 -11.06 4.00
C ARG A 84 11.00 -11.12 2.62
N MET A 85 12.02 -10.29 2.40
CA MET A 85 12.87 -10.36 1.21
C MET A 85 14.36 -10.46 1.61
N PRO A 86 14.91 -11.67 1.58
CA PRO A 86 16.33 -11.93 1.81
C PRO A 86 17.16 -11.38 0.66
N VAL A 87 18.29 -10.73 0.97
CA VAL A 87 19.15 -10.15 -0.08
C VAL A 87 19.71 -11.20 -1.06
N ASN A 88 19.84 -12.45 -0.62
CA ASN A 88 20.30 -13.56 -1.46
C ASN A 88 19.22 -14.05 -2.44
N ASP A 89 17.95 -13.70 -2.21
CA ASP A 89 16.83 -14.09 -3.07
C ASP A 89 16.55 -13.02 -4.15
N LEU A 90 17.32 -11.92 -4.16
CA LEU A 90 17.32 -10.92 -5.23
C LEU A 90 18.02 -11.52 -6.46
N LEU A 91 17.26 -12.22 -7.30
CA LEU A 91 17.78 -13.00 -8.43
C LEU A 91 17.83 -12.25 -9.78
N GLY A 92 17.46 -10.96 -9.83
CA GLY A 92 17.23 -10.24 -11.09
C GLY A 92 18.15 -9.04 -11.38
N SER A 93 18.18 -8.63 -12.66
CA SER A 93 18.89 -7.46 -13.20
C SER A 93 18.29 -6.10 -12.76
N SER A 94 17.23 -6.09 -11.94
CA SER A 94 16.59 -4.87 -11.45
C SER A 94 16.11 -5.01 -10.00
N MET A 95 17.08 -4.98 -9.07
CA MET A 95 16.88 -4.92 -7.61
C MET A 95 15.80 -3.93 -7.16
N ILE A 96 15.62 -2.83 -7.91
CA ILE A 96 14.61 -1.80 -7.64
C ILE A 96 13.20 -2.35 -7.88
N ARG A 97 12.99 -3.07 -8.98
CA ARG A 97 11.69 -3.67 -9.32
C ARG A 97 11.33 -4.79 -8.35
N ASP A 98 12.32 -5.60 -7.96
CA ASP A 98 12.11 -6.71 -7.02
C ASP A 98 11.72 -6.17 -5.63
N TYR A 99 12.45 -5.15 -5.14
CA TYR A 99 12.11 -4.48 -3.88
C TYR A 99 10.74 -3.81 -3.92
N LEU A 100 10.41 -3.09 -5.01
CA LEU A 100 9.09 -2.46 -5.15
C LEU A 100 7.96 -3.48 -5.20
N THR A 101 8.16 -4.62 -5.87
CA THR A 101 7.18 -5.71 -5.92
C THR A 101 6.96 -6.31 -4.53
N PHE A 102 8.06 -6.56 -3.80
CA PHE A 102 8.01 -6.99 -2.41
C PHE A 102 7.20 -6.05 -1.50
N LEU A 103 7.41 -4.73 -1.63
CA LEU A 103 6.65 -3.74 -0.85
C LEU A 103 5.15 -3.84 -1.17
N LYS A 104 4.79 -3.86 -2.46
CA LYS A 104 3.40 -3.93 -2.92
C LYS A 104 2.70 -5.19 -2.44
N GLU A 105 3.33 -6.34 -2.63
CA GLU A 105 2.75 -7.62 -2.21
C GLU A 105 2.55 -7.70 -0.69
N SER A 106 3.46 -7.10 0.09
CA SER A 106 3.29 -7.05 1.54
C SER A 106 2.13 -6.15 1.96
N LEU A 107 1.98 -4.99 1.32
CA LEU A 107 0.86 -4.07 1.56
C LEU A 107 -0.49 -4.66 1.13
N ASP A 108 -0.49 -5.44 0.05
CA ASP A 108 -1.65 -6.22 -0.42
C ASP A 108 -1.98 -7.42 0.49
N GLY A 109 -1.23 -7.64 1.58
CA GLY A 109 -1.43 -8.77 2.49
C GLY A 109 -1.02 -10.14 1.90
N LYS A 110 -0.26 -10.18 0.81
CA LYS A 110 0.15 -11.42 0.11
C LYS A 110 1.30 -12.16 0.79
N LEU A 111 1.86 -11.61 1.87
CA LEU A 111 2.91 -12.23 2.69
C LEU A 111 4.13 -12.73 1.89
N PRO A 112 4.73 -11.90 1.02
CA PRO A 112 5.80 -12.31 0.12
C PRO A 112 7.02 -12.84 0.91
N GLY A 113 7.59 -13.95 0.43
CA GLY A 113 8.72 -14.63 1.06
C GLY A 113 8.43 -15.32 2.40
N LEU A 114 7.16 -15.38 2.83
CA LEU A 114 6.69 -16.11 4.01
C LEU A 114 5.91 -17.40 3.66
N VAL A 115 5.58 -17.59 2.37
CA VAL A 115 4.71 -18.68 1.88
C VAL A 115 5.33 -20.09 2.05
N GLU A 116 6.65 -20.21 2.14
CA GLU A 116 7.31 -21.50 2.43
C GLU A 116 7.01 -22.05 3.84
N GLU A 117 6.54 -21.23 4.78
CA GLU A 117 6.22 -21.63 6.16
C GLU A 117 4.71 -21.54 6.50
N ALA A 118 3.89 -20.98 5.61
CA ALA A 118 2.47 -20.70 5.84
C ALA A 118 1.52 -21.91 5.67
N LEU A 119 2.03 -23.08 5.28
CA LEU A 119 1.21 -24.31 5.14
C LEU A 119 0.66 -24.88 6.47
N HIS A 120 0.87 -24.21 7.62
CA HIS A 120 0.49 -24.75 8.93
C HIS A 120 -0.39 -23.88 9.83
N ASN A 121 -0.91 -22.72 9.39
CA ASN A 121 -1.87 -21.96 10.21
C ASN A 121 -2.87 -21.14 9.37
N PRO A 122 -4.15 -21.56 9.28
CA PRO A 122 -5.20 -20.79 8.63
C PRO A 122 -5.79 -19.83 9.67
N GLY A 123 -5.38 -18.56 9.65
CA GLY A 123 -5.92 -17.58 10.61
C GLY A 123 -5.51 -16.12 10.43
N ALA A 124 -4.91 -15.74 9.31
CA ALA A 124 -4.59 -14.33 9.05
C ALA A 124 -5.77 -13.66 8.32
N VAL A 125 -6.34 -12.66 8.97
CA VAL A 125 -7.44 -11.81 8.48
C VAL A 125 -6.91 -10.91 7.33
N PRO A 126 -7.67 -10.66 6.25
CA PRO A 126 -7.19 -9.85 5.13
C PRO A 126 -7.13 -8.36 5.49
N ILE A 127 -5.99 -7.71 5.26
CA ILE A 127 -5.92 -6.25 5.14
C ILE A 127 -6.41 -5.92 3.72
N GLY A 128 -7.59 -5.28 3.63
CA GLY A 128 -8.36 -5.11 2.39
C GLY A 128 -7.70 -4.18 1.37
N GLY A 129 -7.12 -4.75 0.32
CA GLY A 129 -6.31 -4.03 -0.66
C GLY A 129 -7.01 -3.45 -1.88
N LEU A 130 -8.26 -3.83 -2.19
CA LEU A 130 -9.00 -3.29 -3.34
C LEU A 130 -10.51 -3.14 -3.08
N ASN A 131 -11.00 -3.45 -1.87
CA ASN A 131 -12.42 -3.41 -1.56
C ASN A 131 -12.66 -2.50 -0.34
N VAL A 132 -13.45 -1.46 -0.54
CA VAL A 132 -13.84 -0.47 0.46
C VAL A 132 -15.32 -0.67 0.77
N VAL A 133 -15.65 -0.96 2.02
CA VAL A 133 -17.03 -1.15 2.47
C VAL A 133 -17.40 -0.01 3.39
N LEU A 134 -18.33 0.84 2.96
CA LEU A 134 -18.78 2.02 3.69
C LEU A 134 -20.14 1.75 4.31
N THR A 135 -20.30 2.16 5.56
CA THR A 135 -21.57 2.08 6.29
C THR A 135 -21.83 3.39 7.00
N PRO A 136 -23.06 3.69 7.43
CA PRO A 136 -23.32 4.89 8.23
C PRO A 136 -22.47 4.97 9.52
N GLN A 137 -22.03 3.84 10.09
CA GLN A 137 -21.16 3.79 11.27
C GLN A 137 -19.68 3.97 10.92
N LYS A 138 -19.29 3.61 9.69
CA LYS A 138 -17.94 3.78 9.15
C LYS A 138 -18.07 4.39 7.74
N PRO A 139 -18.40 5.69 7.66
CA PRO A 139 -18.73 6.33 6.39
C PRO A 139 -17.50 6.69 5.58
N GLU A 140 -16.30 6.49 6.13
CA GLU A 140 -15.02 6.85 5.53
C GLU A 140 -14.02 5.71 5.67
N GLN A 141 -13.21 5.50 4.62
CA GLN A 141 -12.07 4.59 4.63
C GLN A 141 -11.01 5.06 3.64
N GLU A 142 -9.75 4.87 4.01
CA GLU A 142 -8.60 5.12 3.15
C GLU A 142 -8.18 3.87 2.37
N SER A 143 -7.67 4.08 1.16
CA SER A 143 -7.07 3.05 0.30
C SER A 143 -5.80 3.58 -0.37
N LEU A 144 -4.70 2.86 -0.20
CA LEU A 144 -3.40 3.17 -0.82
C LEU A 144 -3.12 2.15 -1.91
N SER A 145 -2.87 2.61 -3.13
CA SER A 145 -2.51 1.72 -4.24
C SER A 145 -1.58 2.42 -5.24
N ILE A 146 -1.36 1.77 -6.38
CA ILE A 146 -0.51 2.29 -7.47
C ILE A 146 -1.25 2.24 -8.79
N PHE A 147 -0.86 3.13 -9.70
CA PHE A 147 -1.27 3.08 -11.10
C PHE A 147 -0.04 3.00 -12.01
N ARG A 148 -0.27 2.57 -13.25
CA ARG A 148 0.74 2.51 -14.30
C ARG A 148 0.24 3.28 -15.52
N THR A 149 1.13 4.03 -16.15
CA THR A 149 0.84 4.67 -17.43
C THR A 149 0.76 3.61 -18.54
N PRO A 150 -0.37 3.49 -19.24
CA PRO A 150 -0.56 2.53 -20.31
C PRO A 150 0.16 2.97 -21.59
N GLU A 151 -0.02 2.19 -22.67
CA GLU A 151 0.34 2.66 -24.01
C GLU A 151 -0.50 3.88 -24.42
N PRO A 152 0.04 4.80 -25.24
CA PRO A 152 -0.73 5.96 -25.70
C PRO A 152 -2.06 5.54 -26.34
N GLY A 153 -3.17 6.11 -25.85
CA GLY A 153 -4.53 5.79 -26.30
C GLY A 153 -5.15 4.55 -25.66
N TYR A 154 -4.45 3.86 -24.76
CA TYR A 154 -4.96 2.73 -23.98
C TYR A 154 -5.28 3.15 -22.54
N GLN A 155 -5.99 2.27 -21.83
CA GLN A 155 -6.28 2.37 -20.40
C GLN A 155 -5.86 1.08 -19.72
N ASP A 156 -5.23 1.19 -18.55
CA ASP A 156 -4.88 0.08 -17.67
C ASP A 156 -5.18 0.51 -16.23
N TYR A 157 -6.41 0.25 -15.80
CA TYR A 157 -6.91 0.69 -14.50
C TYR A 157 -6.50 -0.28 -13.40
N THR A 158 -5.90 0.26 -12.34
CA THR A 158 -6.00 -0.33 -11.00
C THR A 158 -7.38 0.03 -10.44
N VAL A 159 -8.16 -0.97 -10.00
CA VAL A 159 -9.56 -0.78 -9.62
C VAL A 159 -9.76 -1.02 -8.14
N ILE A 160 -10.34 -0.04 -7.44
CA ILE A 160 -10.87 -0.17 -6.08
C ILE A 160 -12.40 -0.32 -6.17
N GLU A 161 -12.93 -1.43 -5.68
CA GLU A 161 -14.36 -1.65 -5.49
C GLU A 161 -14.82 -0.90 -4.24
N ILE A 162 -15.91 -0.15 -4.36
CA ILE A 162 -16.52 0.61 -3.27
C ILE A 162 -17.93 0.10 -3.07
N ASP A 163 -18.20 -0.55 -1.95
CA ASP A 163 -19.54 -0.94 -1.51
C ASP A 163 -20.13 0.15 -0.62
N ALA A 164 -21.12 0.88 -1.16
CA ALA A 164 -21.92 1.85 -0.42
C ALA A 164 -23.39 1.39 -0.32
N THR A 165 -23.66 0.08 -0.39
CA THR A 165 -25.02 -0.47 -0.35
C THR A 165 -25.75 -0.21 0.96
N ALA A 166 -25.02 -0.01 2.06
CA ALA A 166 -25.58 0.33 3.37
C ALA A 166 -26.23 1.74 3.43
N PHE A 167 -26.03 2.59 2.42
CA PHE A 167 -26.66 3.91 2.30
C PHE A 167 -27.95 3.80 1.48
N GLU A 168 -28.98 3.13 2.02
CA GLU A 168 -30.21 2.77 1.30
C GLU A 168 -30.90 3.97 0.61
N LYS A 169 -30.82 5.17 1.21
CA LYS A 169 -31.41 6.43 0.70
C LYS A 169 -30.46 7.25 -0.18
N GLY A 170 -29.35 6.67 -0.59
CA GLY A 170 -28.32 7.39 -1.31
C GLY A 170 -27.43 8.26 -0.41
N GLY A 171 -26.62 9.08 -1.05
CA GLY A 171 -25.65 9.95 -0.40
C GLY A 171 -24.77 10.68 -1.40
N VAL A 172 -23.79 11.40 -0.87
CA VAL A 172 -22.73 12.04 -1.65
C VAL A 172 -21.43 11.26 -1.40
N LEU A 173 -20.97 10.54 -2.42
CA LEU A 173 -19.67 9.89 -2.43
C LEU A 173 -18.60 10.94 -2.73
N THR A 174 -17.64 11.10 -1.83
CA THR A 174 -16.45 11.92 -2.02
C THR A 174 -15.21 11.03 -2.04
N ILE A 175 -14.33 11.26 -3.01
CA ILE A 175 -13.03 10.60 -3.09
C ILE A 175 -11.97 11.69 -3.14
N ASP A 176 -11.28 11.88 -2.04
CA ASP A 176 -10.09 12.72 -1.96
C ASP A 176 -8.87 11.93 -2.41
N ILE A 177 -8.18 12.43 -3.43
CA ILE A 177 -7.10 11.73 -4.12
C ILE A 177 -5.81 12.50 -3.88
N SER A 178 -4.79 11.82 -3.37
CA SER A 178 -3.43 12.36 -3.27
C SER A 178 -2.50 11.52 -4.13
N VAL A 179 -1.85 12.13 -5.11
CA VAL A 179 -0.91 11.44 -6.00
C VAL A 179 0.49 11.49 -5.41
N GLY A 180 1.20 10.36 -5.46
CA GLY A 180 2.59 10.27 -5.03
C GLY A 180 3.52 11.17 -5.84
N HIS A 181 4.77 11.27 -5.41
CA HIS A 181 5.74 12.21 -6.01
C HIS A 181 6.57 11.60 -7.16
N ALA A 182 6.27 10.37 -7.60
CA ALA A 182 6.95 9.78 -8.76
C ALA A 182 6.49 10.44 -10.07
N GLU A 183 7.26 10.30 -11.14
CA GLU A 183 7.10 11.12 -12.37
C GLU A 183 5.74 11.02 -13.06
N ALA A 184 5.01 9.91 -12.91
CA ALA A 184 3.72 9.73 -13.57
C ALA A 184 2.60 10.55 -12.91
N ALA A 185 1.92 11.38 -13.71
CA ALA A 185 0.66 11.99 -13.32
C ALA A 185 -0.46 10.95 -13.31
N GLY A 186 -1.46 11.15 -12.46
CA GLY A 186 -2.59 10.24 -12.30
C GLY A 186 -3.85 10.73 -13.00
N SER A 187 -4.60 9.78 -13.56
CA SER A 187 -5.94 9.97 -14.09
C SER A 187 -6.89 8.96 -13.45
N PHE A 188 -8.01 9.46 -12.95
CA PHE A 188 -8.91 8.75 -12.07
C PHE A 188 -10.35 8.87 -12.53
N ASP A 189 -11.09 7.77 -12.46
CA ASP A 189 -12.44 7.67 -12.97
C ASP A 189 -13.31 6.84 -12.03
N LEU A 190 -14.52 7.31 -11.78
CA LEU A 190 -15.55 6.59 -11.04
C LEU A 190 -16.51 5.93 -12.03
N PHE A 191 -16.82 4.66 -11.84
CA PHE A 191 -17.75 3.89 -12.66
C PHE A 191 -18.84 3.25 -11.79
N ALA A 192 -19.99 2.97 -12.40
CA ALA A 192 -20.97 2.06 -11.81
C ALA A 192 -20.41 0.64 -11.77
N ASP A 193 -20.83 -0.18 -10.81
CA ASP A 193 -20.32 -1.56 -10.67
C ASP A 193 -20.55 -2.42 -11.93
N ASP A 194 -21.69 -2.28 -12.61
CA ASP A 194 -22.01 -3.04 -13.82
C ASP A 194 -21.34 -2.49 -15.09
N SER A 195 -20.60 -1.38 -14.98
CA SER A 195 -19.98 -0.75 -16.15
C SER A 195 -18.79 -1.55 -16.66
N LYS A 196 -18.74 -1.73 -17.97
CA LYS A 196 -17.55 -2.27 -18.64
C LYS A 196 -16.46 -1.19 -18.64
N LEU A 197 -15.32 -1.49 -18.03
CA LEU A 197 -14.19 -0.57 -18.01
C LEU A 197 -13.60 -0.42 -19.42
N PRO A 198 -13.41 0.81 -19.91
CA PRO A 198 -12.79 1.04 -21.20
C PRO A 198 -11.31 0.65 -21.13
N THR A 199 -10.82 0.03 -22.19
CA THR A 199 -9.40 -0.34 -22.35
C THR A 199 -8.67 0.58 -23.34
N GLN A 200 -9.41 1.48 -23.99
CA GLN A 200 -8.92 2.40 -25.02
C GLN A 200 -9.72 3.70 -25.00
N GLY A 201 -9.03 4.81 -25.34
CA GLY A 201 -9.63 6.13 -25.47
C GLY A 201 -10.14 6.72 -24.15
N ALA A 202 -10.84 7.86 -24.27
CA ALA A 202 -11.45 8.55 -23.13
C ALA A 202 -12.56 7.69 -22.49
N PRO A 203 -12.68 7.66 -21.16
CA PRO A 203 -13.69 6.87 -20.47
C PRO A 203 -15.07 7.55 -20.51
N GLN A 204 -15.76 7.43 -21.65
CA GLN A 204 -17.07 8.07 -21.87
C GLN A 204 -18.18 7.58 -20.93
N ASN A 205 -17.99 6.44 -20.26
CA ASN A 205 -18.93 5.86 -19.31
C ASN A 205 -18.56 6.10 -17.85
N ALA A 206 -17.56 6.95 -17.56
CA ALA A 206 -17.28 7.38 -16.21
C ALA A 206 -18.44 8.25 -15.66
N LEU A 207 -18.84 7.98 -14.42
CA LEU A 207 -19.81 8.77 -13.66
C LEU A 207 -19.22 10.14 -13.26
N ALA A 208 -17.92 10.16 -12.95
CA ALA A 208 -17.15 11.33 -12.62
C ALA A 208 -15.65 11.03 -12.80
N SER A 209 -14.85 12.07 -13.04
CA SER A 209 -13.44 11.93 -13.38
C SER A 209 -12.58 13.05 -12.80
N ALA A 210 -11.32 12.73 -12.51
CA ALA A 210 -10.27 13.68 -12.18
C ALA A 210 -8.98 13.28 -12.92
N TRP A 211 -8.60 14.07 -13.93
CA TRP A 211 -7.48 13.76 -14.83
C TRP A 211 -6.30 14.71 -14.67
N GLY A 212 -5.11 14.26 -15.08
CA GLY A 212 -3.91 15.09 -15.10
C GLY A 212 -3.46 15.57 -13.73
N ILE A 213 -3.74 14.80 -12.67
CA ILE A 213 -3.28 15.14 -11.32
C ILE A 213 -1.77 14.94 -11.29
N SER A 214 -1.04 16.05 -11.17
CA SER A 214 0.42 16.04 -11.20
C SER A 214 1.01 15.32 -9.99
N PRO A 215 2.25 14.81 -10.08
CA PRO A 215 2.94 14.22 -8.94
C PRO A 215 2.98 15.15 -7.72
N GLY A 216 2.62 14.63 -6.55
CA GLY A 216 2.56 15.37 -5.28
C GLY A 216 1.32 16.26 -5.11
N GLU A 217 0.47 16.37 -6.12
CA GLU A 217 -0.77 17.14 -6.05
C GLU A 217 -1.95 16.29 -5.57
N THR A 218 -3.01 16.99 -5.19
CA THR A 218 -4.28 16.39 -4.77
C THR A 218 -5.43 16.84 -5.67
N ASN A 219 -6.49 16.04 -5.74
CA ASN A 219 -7.74 16.42 -6.38
C ASN A 219 -8.90 15.63 -5.75
N ARG A 220 -10.14 15.90 -6.17
CA ARG A 220 -11.33 15.29 -5.60
C ARG A 220 -12.33 14.88 -6.68
N ILE A 221 -12.97 13.73 -6.47
CA ILE A 221 -14.19 13.33 -7.17
C ILE A 221 -15.36 13.44 -6.20
N ILE A 222 -16.47 14.02 -6.66
CA ILE A 222 -17.73 14.11 -5.91
C ILE A 222 -18.85 13.53 -6.79
N TYR A 223 -19.62 12.59 -6.26
CA TYR A 223 -20.72 11.96 -6.98
C TYR A 223 -21.93 11.72 -6.07
N THR A 224 -23.08 12.27 -6.45
CA THR A 224 -24.35 12.03 -5.77
C THR A 224 -25.03 10.79 -6.31
N PHE A 225 -25.57 9.96 -5.42
CA PHE A 225 -26.32 8.76 -5.77
C PHE A 225 -27.61 8.63 -4.94
N ASP A 226 -28.65 8.05 -5.53
CA ASP A 226 -30.00 8.08 -4.95
C ASP A 226 -30.36 6.84 -4.11
N ARG A 227 -29.57 5.78 -4.19
CA ARG A 227 -29.79 4.51 -3.47
C ARG A 227 -28.48 3.78 -3.21
N GLY A 228 -28.46 2.96 -2.17
CA GLY A 228 -27.30 2.12 -1.85
C GLY A 228 -26.86 1.29 -3.06
N GLN A 229 -25.60 1.41 -3.44
CA GLN A 229 -25.02 0.72 -4.60
C GLN A 229 -23.51 0.59 -4.46
N SER A 230 -22.92 -0.21 -5.34
CA SER A 230 -21.47 -0.36 -5.45
C SER A 230 -20.91 0.44 -6.63
N PHE A 231 -19.65 0.83 -6.52
CA PHE A 231 -18.91 1.58 -7.53
C PHE A 231 -17.55 0.94 -7.78
N ARG A 232 -16.94 1.32 -8.90
CA ARG A 232 -15.54 1.02 -9.20
C ARG A 232 -14.78 2.31 -9.40
N PHE A 233 -13.75 2.51 -8.58
CA PHE A 233 -12.83 3.62 -8.70
C PHE A 233 -11.57 3.16 -9.41
N GLY A 234 -11.39 3.61 -10.65
CA GLY A 234 -10.25 3.29 -11.49
C GLY A 234 -9.16 4.35 -11.39
N ALA A 235 -7.92 3.91 -11.22
CA ALA A 235 -6.72 4.73 -11.29
C ALA A 235 -5.81 4.25 -12.42
N THR A 236 -5.36 5.16 -13.28
CA THR A 236 -4.40 4.87 -14.35
C THR A 236 -3.41 6.02 -14.51
N GLY A 237 -2.28 5.78 -15.17
CA GLY A 237 -1.35 6.86 -15.45
C GLY A 237 -1.88 7.76 -16.58
N ASP A 238 -1.68 9.05 -16.44
CA ASP A 238 -2.16 10.04 -17.40
C ASP A 238 -1.51 9.86 -18.79
N TRP A 239 -2.25 10.13 -19.86
CA TRP A 239 -1.80 9.90 -21.24
C TRP A 239 -0.56 10.68 -21.65
N PHE A 240 -0.25 11.78 -20.96
CA PHE A 240 0.96 12.57 -21.23
C PHE A 240 2.19 12.06 -20.48
N SER A 241 2.03 11.06 -19.60
CA SER A 241 3.15 10.44 -18.89
C SER A 241 3.88 9.42 -19.78
N GLU A 242 5.14 9.11 -19.43
CA GLU A 242 5.89 8.05 -20.11
C GLU A 242 5.26 6.68 -19.88
N LYS A 243 5.11 5.89 -20.95
CA LYS A 243 4.58 4.52 -20.88
C LYS A 243 5.34 3.69 -19.84
N GLY A 244 4.58 2.98 -19.01
CA GLY A 244 5.13 2.06 -18.01
C GLY A 244 5.64 2.73 -16.75
N SER A 245 5.63 4.07 -16.69
CA SER A 245 5.87 4.81 -15.45
C SER A 245 4.80 4.46 -14.42
N ILE A 246 5.21 4.42 -13.16
CA ILE A 246 4.39 3.97 -12.04
C ILE A 246 4.42 5.08 -10.99
N ASN A 247 3.27 5.38 -10.42
CA ASN A 247 3.17 6.23 -9.24
C ASN A 247 2.10 5.65 -8.28
N ALA A 248 2.13 6.11 -7.04
CA ALA A 248 1.18 5.74 -6.01
C ALA A 248 0.07 6.76 -5.90
N PHE A 249 -1.04 6.37 -5.27
CA PHE A 249 -2.07 7.29 -4.84
C PHE A 249 -2.68 6.83 -3.52
N LEU A 250 -3.03 7.79 -2.67
CA LEU A 250 -3.91 7.59 -1.52
C LEU A 250 -5.30 8.12 -1.87
N ALA A 251 -6.32 7.31 -1.67
CA ALA A 251 -7.71 7.69 -1.82
C ALA A 251 -8.41 7.63 -0.47
N THR A 252 -8.90 8.77 0.03
CA THR A 252 -9.81 8.82 1.17
C THR A 252 -11.23 8.85 0.62
N ILE A 253 -11.97 7.76 0.84
CA ILE A 253 -13.28 7.53 0.24
C ILE A 253 -14.32 7.67 1.35
N SER A 254 -15.26 8.59 1.18
CA SER A 254 -16.30 8.86 2.18
C SER A 254 -17.68 9.01 1.56
N VAL A 255 -18.72 8.71 2.34
CA VAL A 255 -20.12 8.97 1.97
C VAL A 255 -20.80 9.81 3.03
N GLU A 256 -21.34 10.94 2.61
CA GLU A 256 -22.25 11.75 3.43
C GLU A 256 -23.70 11.33 3.14
N PRO A 257 -24.48 10.85 4.13
CA PRO A 257 -25.89 10.51 3.93
C PRO A 257 -26.73 11.75 3.63
N VAL A 258 -27.75 11.61 2.78
CA VAL A 258 -28.77 12.65 2.62
C VAL A 258 -29.50 12.84 3.97
N PRO A 259 -29.64 14.07 4.49
CA PRO A 259 -30.39 14.33 5.71
C PRO A 259 -31.81 13.76 5.59
N LYS A 260 -32.32 13.13 6.65
CA LYS A 260 -33.76 12.85 6.73
C LYS A 260 -34.47 14.21 6.69
N GLU A 261 -35.26 14.47 5.66
CA GLU A 261 -36.35 15.43 5.80
C GLU A 261 -37.17 14.99 7.02
N GLU A 262 -37.19 15.83 8.06
CA GLU A 262 -38.15 15.67 9.14
C GLU A 262 -39.54 15.73 8.50
N ALA A 263 -40.29 14.65 8.61
CA ALA A 263 -41.67 14.63 8.18
C ALA A 263 -42.42 15.69 8.98
N GLU A 264 -42.71 16.84 8.35
CA GLU A 264 -43.66 17.81 8.88
C GLU A 264 -45.01 17.09 8.98
N HIS A 265 -45.46 16.89 10.23
CA HIS A 265 -46.78 16.38 10.59
C HIS A 265 -47.74 17.54 10.89
#